data_AF-A0A816FK75-F1
#
_entry.id   AF-A0A816FK75-F1
#
_cell.length_a   1.000
_cell.length_b   1.000
_cell.length_c   1.000
_cell.angle_alpha   90.00
_cell.angle_beta   90.00
_cell.angle_gamma   90.00
#
_symmetry.space_group_name_H-M   'P 1'
#
loop_
_entity.id
_entity.type
_entity.pdbx_description
1 polymer ?
#
loop_
_entity_poly.entity_id
_entity_poly.type
_entity_poly.pdbx_seq_one_letter_code
_entity_poly.pdbx_strand_id
1 'polypeptide(L)'
;TLQRYGLRIYQDQLIAPLYDADRSLVNIVVLDPISQTNTKPLKLTVPFGLNLLSARNAEIMLVDSIWDALCVYQTTGKVAIALPSAKFSIRMNMIFEHLRKIHIWCSNDKALAFRLANVLSPHRCFMITYPMNAQGAFMSGHNLKTIMNESFAVINKCIEQFDTFRDLIRDELLQRTRFAGLTWQRFPMLTQILKGHRAGELTVLTGSTGCGKTTFLSEYSLDLCLQGVNI
;
A
#
# COMPACT_ATOMS: atom_id res chain seq x y z
N THR A 1 24.57 12.41 15.27
CA THR A 1 23.60 12.39 14.15
C THR A 1 24.12 13.17 12.95
N LEU A 2 24.46 14.45 13.14
CA LEU A 2 24.88 15.37 12.08
C LEU A 2 26.07 14.87 11.24
N GLN A 3 27.16 14.42 11.89
CA GLN A 3 28.35 13.93 11.18
C GLN A 3 28.09 12.70 10.31
N ARG A 4 27.21 11.80 10.74
CA ARG A 4 26.91 10.56 10.00
C ARG A 4 26.22 10.88 8.68
N TYR A 5 25.21 11.74 8.71
CA TYR A 5 24.50 12.22 7.52
C TYR A 5 25.28 13.27 6.71
N GLY A 6 26.49 13.64 7.15
CA GLY A 6 27.31 14.63 6.46
C GLY A 6 26.79 16.07 6.55
N LEU A 7 25.91 16.36 7.50
CA LEU A 7 25.38 17.71 7.71
C LEU A 7 26.51 18.65 8.13
N ARG A 8 26.55 19.82 7.51
CA ARG A 8 27.54 20.87 7.81
C ARG A 8 26.81 22.18 8.11
N ILE A 9 27.49 23.06 8.84
CA ILE A 9 27.03 24.44 9.05
C ILE A 9 27.91 25.32 8.20
N TYR A 10 27.29 26.15 7.36
CA TYR A 10 27.99 27.11 6.51
C TYR A 10 27.24 28.45 6.57
N GLN A 11 27.92 29.51 7.00
CA GLN A 11 27.34 30.87 7.12
C GLN A 11 26.01 30.88 7.92
N ASP A 12 25.99 30.29 9.11
CA ASP A 12 24.80 30.13 9.98
C ASP A 12 23.63 29.32 9.40
N GLN A 13 23.80 28.72 8.22
CA GLN A 13 22.81 27.84 7.62
C GLN A 13 23.23 26.38 7.77
N LEU A 14 22.26 25.53 8.13
CA LEU A 14 22.46 24.09 8.17
C LEU A 14 22.30 23.53 6.75
N ILE A 15 23.31 22.84 6.24
CA ILE A 15 23.31 22.28 4.88
C ILE A 15 23.37 20.76 4.92
N ALA A 16 22.48 20.15 4.13
CA ALA A 16 22.31 18.71 3.96
C ALA A 16 22.77 18.29 2.56
N PRO A 17 23.91 17.57 2.45
CA PRO A 17 24.33 17.02 1.17
C PRO A 17 23.43 15.85 0.73
N LEU A 18 23.05 15.85 -0.53
CA LEU A 18 22.38 14.75 -1.21
C LEU A 18 23.41 13.96 -2.01
N TYR A 19 23.54 12.69 -1.65
CA TYR A 19 24.45 11.76 -2.31
C TYR A 19 23.67 10.76 -3.14
N ASP A 20 24.25 10.32 -4.26
CA ASP A 20 23.75 9.18 -5.02
C ASP A 20 24.13 7.85 -4.34
N ALA A 21 23.65 6.72 -4.89
CA ALA A 21 24.01 5.38 -4.46
C ALA A 21 25.53 5.15 -4.48
N ASP A 22 26.24 5.74 -5.45
CA ASP A 22 27.71 5.67 -5.60
C ASP A 22 28.46 6.61 -4.64
N ARG A 23 27.75 7.28 -3.72
CA ARG A 23 28.30 8.27 -2.76
C ARG A 23 28.90 9.52 -3.40
N SER A 24 28.58 9.77 -4.67
CA SER A 24 28.87 11.03 -5.35
C SER A 24 27.91 12.12 -4.85
N LEU A 25 28.41 13.34 -4.65
CA LEU A 25 27.57 14.48 -4.27
C LEU A 25 26.76 14.94 -5.48
N VAL A 26 25.43 14.89 -5.35
CA VAL A 26 24.51 15.31 -6.42
C VAL A 26 24.02 16.73 -6.22
N ASN A 27 23.64 17.06 -4.98
CA ASN A 27 23.06 18.37 -4.67
C ASN A 27 23.23 18.70 -3.18
N ILE A 28 22.98 19.94 -2.78
CA ILE A 28 23.01 20.40 -1.39
C ILE A 28 21.67 21.10 -1.09
N VAL A 29 21.05 20.72 0.01
CA VAL A 29 19.79 21.32 0.48
C VAL A 29 20.09 22.18 1.70
N VAL A 30 19.67 23.43 1.66
CA VAL A 30 19.71 24.32 2.83
C VAL A 30 18.49 24.01 3.70
N LEU A 31 18.75 23.73 4.97
CA LEU A 31 17.76 23.42 5.99
C LEU A 31 17.50 24.69 6.81
N ASP A 32 16.60 25.54 6.32
CA ASP A 32 16.20 26.73 7.07
C ASP A 32 15.20 26.35 8.17
N PRO A 33 15.46 26.69 9.44
CA PRO A 33 14.50 26.44 10.53
C PRO A 33 13.18 27.20 10.34
N ILE A 34 13.21 28.33 9.62
CA ILE A 34 12.07 29.22 9.38
C ILE A 34 11.18 28.73 8.22
N SER A 35 11.73 27.94 7.29
CA SER A 35 10.98 27.45 6.12
C SER A 35 9.89 26.42 6.47
N GLN A 36 9.85 25.94 7.72
CA GLN A 36 8.83 25.00 8.21
C GLN A 36 7.42 25.60 8.25
N THR A 37 7.29 26.94 8.31
CA THR A 37 5.97 27.63 8.31
C THR A 37 5.47 27.96 6.90
N ASN A 38 6.34 27.90 5.89
CA ASN A 38 5.96 28.17 4.50
C ASN A 38 5.70 26.86 3.76
N THR A 39 4.46 26.73 3.32
CA THR A 39 3.73 25.64 2.64
C THR A 39 4.39 24.92 1.43
N LYS A 40 5.70 25.06 1.17
CA LYS A 40 6.40 24.34 0.10
C LYS A 40 7.37 23.31 0.69
N PRO A 41 7.08 22.00 0.60
CA PRO A 41 8.02 20.97 1.01
C PRO A 41 9.33 21.11 0.22
N LEU A 42 10.46 20.90 0.89
CA LEU A 42 11.77 20.85 0.27
C LEU A 42 11.73 19.84 -0.88
N LYS A 43 11.90 20.34 -2.12
CA LYS A 43 11.80 19.51 -3.32
C LYS A 43 13.09 18.73 -3.51
N LEU A 44 13.18 17.60 -2.81
CA LEU A 44 14.26 16.64 -2.99
C LEU A 44 14.24 16.09 -4.42
N THR A 45 15.41 16.10 -5.06
CA THR A 45 15.61 15.47 -6.39
C THR A 45 15.97 13.99 -6.25
N VAL A 46 16.67 13.66 -5.16
CA VAL A 46 17.17 12.32 -4.81
C VAL A 46 16.86 12.05 -3.34
N PRO A 47 16.58 10.81 -2.92
CA PRO A 47 16.40 10.49 -1.51
C PRO A 47 17.63 10.83 -0.66
N PHE A 48 17.39 11.42 0.51
CA PHE A 48 18.45 11.79 1.44
C PHE A 48 18.85 10.60 2.32
N GLY A 49 20.15 10.38 2.49
CA GLY A 49 20.69 9.31 3.33
C GLY A 49 20.98 8.00 2.59
N LEU A 50 20.94 7.96 1.25
CA LEU A 50 21.26 6.75 0.47
C LEU A 50 22.70 6.28 0.67
N ASN A 51 23.65 7.20 0.80
CA ASN A 51 25.05 6.92 1.09
C ASN A 51 25.29 6.14 2.40
N LEU A 52 24.32 6.17 3.32
CA LEU A 52 24.37 5.45 4.58
C LEU A 52 23.96 3.99 4.45
N LEU A 53 23.37 3.60 3.33
CA LEU A 53 23.07 2.21 3.04
C LEU A 53 24.37 1.42 2.94
N SER A 54 24.40 0.32 3.66
CA SER A 54 25.49 -0.64 3.68
C SER A 54 24.88 -2.02 3.89
N ALA A 55 25.53 -3.08 3.42
CA ALA A 55 25.09 -4.46 3.60
C ALA A 55 24.89 -4.86 5.08
N ARG A 56 25.41 -4.07 6.03
CA ARG A 56 25.18 -4.26 7.48
C ARG A 56 23.80 -3.78 7.95
N ASN A 57 23.15 -2.90 7.21
CA ASN A 57 21.87 -2.31 7.61
C ASN A 57 20.73 -3.23 7.14
N ALA A 58 20.42 -4.26 7.93
CA ALA A 58 19.32 -5.18 7.61
C ALA A 58 17.93 -4.53 7.75
N GLU A 59 17.84 -3.44 8.52
CA GLU A 59 16.60 -2.73 8.86
C GLU A 59 16.78 -1.22 8.66
N ILE A 60 15.88 -0.61 7.90
CA ILE A 60 15.88 0.83 7.61
C ILE A 60 14.50 1.45 7.85
N MET A 61 14.46 2.77 7.88
CA MET A 61 13.22 3.55 7.93
C MET A 61 13.11 4.50 6.73
N LEU A 62 11.92 4.58 6.13
CA LEU A 62 11.56 5.53 5.08
C LEU A 62 10.65 6.61 5.67
N VAL A 63 10.97 7.88 5.43
CA VAL A 63 10.27 9.03 5.98
C VAL A 63 10.03 10.12 4.93
N ASP A 64 9.16 11.08 5.24
CA ASP A 64 8.77 12.16 4.32
C ASP A 64 9.77 13.34 4.30
N SER A 65 10.46 13.60 5.41
CA SER A 65 11.31 14.80 5.57
C SER A 65 12.73 14.47 6.04
N ILE A 66 13.69 15.32 5.68
CA ILE A 66 15.06 15.25 6.18
C ILE A 66 15.06 15.36 7.72
N TRP A 67 14.22 16.22 8.29
CA TRP A 67 14.10 16.39 9.73
C TRP A 67 13.63 15.13 10.44
N ASP A 68 12.62 14.46 9.87
CA ASP A 68 12.13 13.18 10.37
C ASP A 68 13.26 12.13 10.36
N ALA A 69 14.06 12.08 9.29
CA ALA A 69 15.18 11.14 9.18
C ALA A 69 16.22 11.37 10.27
N LEU A 70 16.51 12.64 10.59
CA LEU A 70 17.44 13.00 11.65
C LEU A 70 16.91 12.65 13.04
N CYS A 71 15.63 12.93 13.31
CA CYS A 71 14.98 12.57 14.57
C CYS A 71 14.95 11.05 14.79
N VAL A 72 14.63 10.27 13.75
CA VAL A 72 14.66 8.81 13.81
C VAL A 72 16.06 8.30 14.09
N TYR A 73 17.08 8.77 13.37
CA TYR A 73 18.45 8.33 13.59
C TYR A 73 18.96 8.72 14.99
N GLN A 74 18.57 9.88 15.50
CA GLN A 74 18.96 10.36 16.83
C GLN A 74 18.40 9.50 17.95
N THR A 75 17.14 9.08 17.82
CA THR A 75 16.43 8.34 18.87
C THR A 75 16.68 6.85 18.78
N THR A 76 16.62 6.28 17.57
CA THR A 76 16.66 4.82 17.35
C THR A 76 18.05 4.32 16.99
N GLY A 77 18.92 5.17 16.44
CA GLY A 77 20.21 4.77 15.84
C GLY A 77 20.07 4.03 14.50
N LYS A 78 18.85 3.82 14.01
CA LYS A 78 18.56 3.14 12.74
C LYS A 78 18.66 4.12 11.57
N VAL A 79 19.16 3.66 10.44
CA VAL A 79 19.30 4.48 9.24
C VAL A 79 17.91 4.81 8.69
N ALA A 80 17.62 6.10 8.62
CA ALA A 80 16.40 6.64 8.03
C ALA A 80 16.70 7.37 6.72
N ILE A 81 15.86 7.19 5.72
CA ILE A 81 16.00 7.78 4.38
C ILE A 81 14.78 8.65 4.12
N ALA A 82 15.02 9.93 3.83
CA ALA A 82 13.96 10.86 3.49
C ALA A 82 13.67 10.81 1.98
N LEU A 83 12.41 10.61 1.64
CA LEU A 83 11.97 10.40 0.26
C LEU A 83 11.58 11.72 -0.42
N PRO A 84 11.84 11.86 -1.73
CA PRO A 84 11.36 12.99 -2.49
C PRO A 84 9.86 12.91 -2.73
N SER A 85 9.16 14.01 -2.47
CA SER A 85 7.69 14.09 -2.35
C SER A 85 6.89 13.90 -3.66
N ALA A 86 7.41 13.26 -4.71
CA ALA A 86 6.68 13.19 -5.97
C ALA A 86 6.97 12.01 -6.90
N LYS A 87 8.14 11.36 -6.86
CA LYS A 87 8.48 10.33 -7.86
C LYS A 87 9.43 9.30 -7.27
N PHE A 88 8.88 8.16 -6.86
CA PHE A 88 9.69 6.98 -6.62
C PHE A 88 9.89 6.26 -7.95
N SER A 89 11.09 6.35 -8.52
CA SER A 89 11.44 5.67 -9.77
C SER A 89 11.74 4.19 -9.50
N ILE A 90 11.44 3.32 -10.46
CA ILE A 90 11.76 1.88 -10.45
C ILE A 90 13.24 1.63 -10.13
N ARG A 91 14.14 2.55 -10.52
CA ARG A 91 15.58 2.48 -10.20
C ARG A 91 15.86 2.41 -8.70
N MET A 92 15.01 3.00 -7.87
CA MET A 92 15.18 2.95 -6.41
C MET A 92 14.98 1.54 -5.86
N ASN A 93 14.15 0.70 -6.50
CA ASN A 93 13.83 -0.62 -5.98
C ASN A 93 15.07 -1.52 -5.86
N MET A 94 15.96 -1.48 -6.86
CA MET A 94 17.22 -2.25 -6.85
C MET A 94 18.12 -1.91 -5.67
N ILE A 95 18.20 -0.63 -5.29
CA ILE A 95 19.02 -0.17 -4.15
C ILE A 95 18.49 -0.75 -2.84
N PHE A 96 17.17 -0.85 -2.72
CA PHE A 96 16.52 -1.35 -1.52
C PHE A 96 16.39 -2.88 -1.48
N GLU A 97 16.61 -3.60 -2.58
CA GLU A 97 16.36 -5.06 -2.70
C GLU A 97 17.09 -5.90 -1.63
N HIS A 98 18.31 -5.50 -1.26
CA HIS A 98 19.15 -6.19 -0.27
C HIS A 98 18.65 -6.08 1.18
N LEU A 99 17.59 -5.29 1.42
CA LEU A 99 17.10 -4.98 2.76
C LEU A 99 16.03 -5.97 3.19
N ARG A 100 16.18 -6.50 4.40
CA ARG A 100 15.28 -7.51 4.96
C ARG A 100 14.03 -6.91 5.58
N LYS A 101 14.15 -5.72 6.17
CA LYS A 101 13.05 -5.07 6.89
C LYS A 101 13.04 -3.57 6.64
N ILE A 102 11.89 -3.05 6.18
CA ILE A 102 11.72 -1.64 5.82
C ILE A 102 10.54 -1.09 6.61
N HIS A 103 10.79 -0.13 7.50
CA HIS A 103 9.73 0.61 8.17
C HIS A 103 9.35 1.83 7.34
N ILE A 104 8.06 2.06 7.10
CA ILE A 104 7.57 3.19 6.32
C ILE A 104 6.75 4.11 7.24
N TRP A 105 7.24 5.32 7.45
CA TRP A 105 6.60 6.36 8.25
C TRP A 105 6.35 7.61 7.39
N CYS A 106 5.32 7.52 6.55
CA CYS A 106 4.86 8.64 5.74
C CYS A 106 3.65 9.30 6.39
N SER A 107 3.96 10.29 7.22
CA SER A 107 3.11 11.37 7.76
C SER A 107 1.90 11.73 6.94
N ASN A 108 2.26 12.26 5.78
CA ASN A 108 1.47 13.24 5.05
C ASN A 108 0.67 12.58 3.93
N ASP A 109 1.19 11.48 3.36
CA ASP A 109 0.57 10.75 2.28
C ASP A 109 0.61 9.22 2.52
N LYS A 110 -0.45 8.71 3.14
CA LYS A 110 -0.65 7.27 3.35
C LYS A 110 -0.74 6.50 2.03
N ALA A 111 -1.25 7.11 0.96
CA ALA A 111 -1.36 6.46 -0.35
C ALA A 111 0.02 6.30 -1.00
N LEU A 112 0.92 7.26 -0.82
CA LEU A 112 2.35 7.12 -1.17
C LEU A 112 2.99 5.97 -0.38
N ALA A 113 2.76 5.89 0.94
CA ALA A 113 3.26 4.82 1.79
C ALA A 113 2.88 3.41 1.27
N PHE A 114 1.60 3.21 0.93
CA PHE A 114 1.12 1.94 0.38
C PHE A 114 1.69 1.65 -1.01
N ARG A 115 1.77 2.66 -1.89
CA ARG A 115 2.39 2.49 -3.22
C ARG A 115 3.86 2.07 -3.09
N LEU A 116 4.60 2.68 -2.17
CA LEU A 116 5.99 2.29 -1.88
C LEU A 116 6.09 0.88 -1.37
N ALA A 117 5.24 0.48 -0.42
CA ALA A 117 5.25 -0.88 0.12
C ALA A 117 5.03 -1.92 -0.99
N ASN A 118 4.14 -1.63 -1.94
CA ASN A 118 3.90 -2.51 -3.09
C ASN A 118 5.12 -2.58 -4.03
N VAL A 119 5.77 -1.45 -4.32
CA VAL A 119 6.97 -1.40 -5.18
C VAL A 119 8.16 -2.09 -4.50
N LEU A 120 8.33 -1.88 -3.20
CA LEU A 120 9.43 -2.42 -2.39
C LEU A 120 9.14 -3.82 -1.84
N SER A 121 8.18 -4.55 -2.39
CA SER A 121 7.73 -5.86 -1.90
C SER A 121 7.06 -5.79 -0.52
N PRO A 122 5.73 -6.02 -0.43
CA PRO A 122 4.95 -5.78 0.79
C PRO A 122 5.39 -6.65 1.97
N HIS A 123 5.85 -7.88 1.73
CA HIS A 123 6.25 -8.84 2.78
C HIS A 123 7.38 -8.39 3.71
N ARG A 124 8.19 -7.42 3.29
CA ARG A 124 9.30 -6.86 4.07
C ARG A 124 9.02 -5.44 4.57
N CYS A 125 7.85 -4.90 4.27
CA CYS A 125 7.45 -3.54 4.61
C CYS A 125 6.57 -3.54 5.87
N PHE A 126 6.88 -2.65 6.80
CA PHE A 126 6.15 -2.43 8.03
C PHE A 126 5.72 -0.97 8.08
N MET A 127 4.42 -0.70 8.09
CA MET A 127 3.90 0.65 8.10
C MET A 127 3.69 1.15 9.52
N ILE A 128 3.95 2.43 9.74
CA ILE A 128 3.68 3.12 11.00
C ILE A 128 2.47 4.01 10.79
N THR A 129 1.37 3.69 11.46
CA THR A 129 0.21 4.58 11.55
C THR A 129 0.34 5.38 12.84
N TYR A 130 0.99 6.54 12.75
CA TYR A 130 1.06 7.48 13.86
C TYR A 130 0.44 8.82 13.41
N PRO A 131 -0.31 9.52 14.29
CA PRO A 131 -1.03 10.74 13.90
C PRO A 131 -0.10 11.91 13.52
N MET A 132 1.17 11.84 13.90
CA MET A 132 2.17 12.88 13.65
C MET A 132 3.44 12.31 13.00
N ASN A 133 4.21 13.19 12.35
CA ASN A 133 5.51 12.85 11.77
C ASN A 133 6.53 12.52 12.87
N ALA A 134 7.65 11.90 12.51
CA ALA A 134 8.69 11.50 13.45
C ALA A 134 9.28 12.71 14.21
N GLN A 135 9.45 13.86 13.56
CA GLN A 135 9.86 15.11 14.20
C GLN A 135 8.82 15.59 15.23
N GLY A 136 7.53 15.57 14.87
CA GLY A 136 6.45 15.96 15.79
C GLY A 136 6.41 15.06 17.02
N ALA A 137 6.51 13.74 16.81
CA ALA A 137 6.57 12.76 17.90
C ALA A 137 7.77 12.99 18.82
N PHE A 138 8.93 13.33 18.24
CA PHE A 138 10.14 13.63 19.01
C PHE A 138 9.99 14.91 19.84
N MET A 139 9.43 15.97 19.26
CA MET A 139 9.21 17.25 19.96
C MET A 139 8.19 17.12 21.10
N SER A 140 7.17 16.28 20.94
CA SER A 140 6.19 15.97 21.99
C SER A 140 6.70 15.00 23.07
N GLY A 141 7.95 14.53 22.98
CA GLY A 141 8.55 13.63 23.97
C GLY A 141 8.12 12.16 23.85
N HIS A 142 7.48 11.77 22.75
CA HIS A 142 7.11 10.38 22.52
C HIS A 142 8.33 9.51 22.14
N ASN A 143 8.30 8.24 22.53
CA ASN A 143 9.40 7.31 22.24
C ASN A 143 9.25 6.67 20.86
N LEU A 144 10.08 7.12 19.91
CA LEU A 144 10.08 6.62 18.52
C LEU A 144 10.40 5.12 18.42
N LYS A 145 11.12 4.53 19.38
CA LYS A 145 11.41 3.08 19.38
C LYS A 145 10.13 2.27 19.64
N THR A 146 9.29 2.73 20.55
CA THR A 146 8.00 2.09 20.84
C THR A 146 7.10 2.15 19.61
N ILE A 147 7.00 3.33 18.99
CA ILE A 147 6.21 3.53 17.76
C ILE A 147 6.72 2.64 16.62
N MET A 148 8.03 2.48 16.47
CA MET A 148 8.63 1.59 15.48
C MET A 148 8.30 0.11 15.74
N ASN A 149 8.29 -0.31 17.01
CA ASN A 149 7.94 -1.68 17.39
C ASN A 149 6.45 -1.98 17.19
N GLU A 150 5.58 -0.98 17.31
CA GLU A 150 4.14 -1.05 17.06
C GLU A 150 3.76 -1.00 15.57
N SER A 151 4.75 -0.95 14.67
CA SER A 151 4.50 -0.97 13.23
C SER A 151 3.80 -2.25 12.77
N PHE A 152 2.86 -2.11 11.83
CA PHE A 152 2.09 -3.23 11.30
C PHE A 152 2.69 -3.71 9.97
N ALA A 153 2.76 -5.03 9.77
CA ALA A 153 3.22 -5.60 8.51
C ALA A 153 2.24 -5.25 7.38
N VAL A 154 2.77 -4.85 6.22
CA VAL A 154 1.95 -4.63 5.03
C VAL A 154 1.58 -5.99 4.46
N ILE A 155 0.38 -6.45 4.79
CA ILE A 155 -0.17 -7.68 4.22
C ILE A 155 -0.70 -7.34 2.82
N ASN A 156 -0.41 -8.21 1.85
CA ASN A 156 -0.99 -8.09 0.52
C ASN A 156 -2.52 -8.17 0.64
N LYS A 157 -3.25 -7.15 0.18
CA LYS A 157 -4.72 -7.12 0.20
C LYS A 157 -5.36 -8.31 -0.52
N CYS A 158 -4.63 -8.99 -1.42
CA CYS A 158 -5.09 -10.18 -2.11
C CYS A 158 -5.02 -11.47 -1.27
N ILE A 159 -4.43 -11.43 -0.06
CA ILE A 159 -4.30 -12.58 0.83
C ILE A 159 -5.03 -12.23 2.13
N GLU A 160 -6.35 -12.39 2.11
CA GLU A 160 -7.15 -12.35 3.33
C GLU A 160 -6.87 -13.59 4.20
N GLN A 161 -6.85 -13.42 5.52
CA GLN A 161 -6.68 -14.52 6.46
C GLN A 161 -7.97 -15.30 6.60
N PHE A 162 -7.86 -16.61 6.86
CA PHE A 162 -9.02 -17.49 7.03
C PHE A 162 -9.98 -17.01 8.13
N ASP A 163 -9.46 -16.36 9.17
CA ASP A 163 -10.29 -15.81 10.25
C ASP A 163 -11.24 -14.72 9.76
N THR A 164 -10.83 -13.89 8.79
CA THR A 164 -11.69 -12.88 8.16
C THR A 164 -12.82 -13.53 7.35
N PHE A 165 -12.56 -14.68 6.71
CA PHE A 165 -13.58 -15.41 5.95
C PHE A 165 -14.59 -16.14 6.82
N ARG A 166 -14.30 -16.38 8.10
CA ARG A 166 -15.15 -17.20 8.97
C ARG A 166 -16.57 -16.64 9.06
N ASP A 167 -16.69 -15.33 9.20
CA ASP A 167 -17.99 -14.65 9.29
C ASP A 167 -18.71 -14.64 7.94
N LEU A 168 -17.99 -14.41 6.84
CA LEU A 168 -18.55 -14.48 5.48
C LEU A 168 -19.08 -15.87 5.14
N ILE A 169 -18.31 -16.93 5.43
CA ILE A 169 -18.71 -18.32 5.23
C ILE A 169 -19.90 -18.67 6.12
N ARG A 170 -19.91 -18.19 7.37
CA ARG A 170 -21.03 -18.40 8.28
C ARG A 170 -22.30 -17.75 7.74
N ASP A 171 -22.23 -16.52 7.24
CA ASP A 171 -23.35 -15.84 6.62
C ASP A 171 -23.83 -16.55 5.35
N GLU A 172 -22.91 -17.06 4.53
CA GLU A 172 -23.25 -17.86 3.34
C GLU A 172 -24.01 -19.14 3.70
N LEU A 173 -23.55 -19.86 4.73
CA LEU A 173 -24.19 -21.08 5.21
C LEU A 173 -25.57 -20.82 5.82
N LEU A 174 -25.74 -19.72 6.56
CA LEU A 174 -27.00 -19.34 7.19
C LEU A 174 -28.00 -18.79 6.17
N GLN A 175 -27.55 -18.01 5.20
CA GLN A 175 -28.39 -17.37 4.17
C GLN A 175 -28.37 -18.15 2.86
N ARG A 176 -28.53 -19.47 2.93
CA ARG A 176 -28.47 -20.35 1.74
C ARG A 176 -29.47 -19.96 0.63
N THR A 177 -30.59 -19.35 0.97
CA THR A 177 -31.59 -18.83 0.01
C THR A 177 -31.12 -17.58 -0.75
N ARG A 178 -30.25 -16.76 -0.17
CA ARG A 178 -29.69 -15.54 -0.79
C ARG A 178 -28.65 -15.87 -1.85
N PHE A 179 -27.92 -16.97 -1.65
CA PHE A 179 -26.90 -17.48 -2.58
C PHE A 179 -27.44 -18.58 -3.50
N ALA A 180 -28.70 -18.99 -3.31
CA ALA A 180 -29.38 -19.89 -4.24
C ALA A 180 -29.66 -19.17 -5.56
N GLY A 181 -29.57 -19.90 -6.66
CA GLY A 181 -29.91 -19.38 -7.99
C GLY A 181 -31.40 -19.15 -8.12
N LEU A 182 -31.79 -18.18 -8.95
CA LEU A 182 -33.18 -17.90 -9.23
C LEU A 182 -33.77 -19.04 -10.06
N THR A 183 -34.77 -19.71 -9.49
CA THR A 183 -35.41 -20.88 -10.10
C THR A 183 -36.34 -20.49 -11.25
N TRP A 184 -36.25 -21.19 -12.38
CA TRP A 184 -37.19 -20.98 -13.49
C TRP A 184 -38.55 -21.59 -13.20
N GLN A 185 -39.62 -20.88 -13.56
CA GLN A 185 -40.99 -21.36 -13.35
C GLN A 185 -41.44 -22.26 -14.49
N ARG A 186 -41.10 -21.89 -15.73
CA ARG A 186 -41.51 -22.63 -16.93
C ARG A 186 -40.65 -23.84 -17.26
N PHE A 187 -39.49 -23.99 -16.59
CA PHE A 187 -38.52 -25.06 -16.86
C PHE A 187 -38.17 -25.85 -15.59
N PRO A 188 -39.11 -26.63 -15.01
CA PRO A 188 -38.90 -27.34 -13.74
C PRO A 188 -37.77 -28.37 -13.80
N MET A 189 -37.61 -29.08 -14.92
CA MET A 189 -36.51 -30.05 -15.10
C MET A 189 -35.14 -29.35 -15.15
N LEU A 190 -35.07 -28.18 -15.79
CA LEU A 190 -33.84 -27.39 -15.84
C LEU A 190 -33.49 -26.85 -14.45
N THR A 191 -34.47 -26.39 -13.70
CA THR A 191 -34.32 -25.99 -12.29
C THR A 191 -33.83 -27.15 -11.43
N GLN A 192 -34.30 -28.38 -11.66
CA GLN A 192 -33.84 -29.53 -10.91
C GLN A 192 -32.35 -29.82 -11.13
N ILE A 193 -31.87 -29.68 -12.36
CA ILE A 193 -30.48 -29.94 -12.77
C ILE A 193 -29.56 -28.79 -12.33
N LEU A 194 -29.89 -27.54 -12.71
CA LEU A 194 -29.01 -26.38 -12.53
C LEU A 194 -29.23 -25.62 -11.22
N LYS A 195 -30.35 -25.87 -10.52
CA LYS A 195 -30.76 -25.19 -9.27
C LYS A 195 -31.05 -23.69 -9.40
N GLY A 196 -31.32 -23.23 -10.62
CA GLY A 196 -31.59 -21.82 -10.91
C GLY A 196 -30.34 -21.06 -11.39
N HIS A 197 -30.55 -19.83 -11.84
CA HIS A 197 -29.49 -18.95 -12.33
C HIS A 197 -28.90 -18.11 -11.20
N ARG A 198 -27.60 -18.21 -10.91
CA ARG A 198 -26.97 -17.39 -9.86
C ARG A 198 -26.41 -16.09 -10.42
N ALA A 199 -26.37 -15.06 -9.58
CA ALA A 199 -25.73 -13.80 -9.93
C ALA A 199 -24.22 -14.02 -10.17
N GLY A 200 -23.71 -13.51 -11.29
CA GLY A 200 -22.29 -13.65 -11.68
C GLY A 200 -21.96 -14.93 -12.46
N GLU A 201 -22.93 -15.83 -12.69
CA GLU A 201 -22.73 -16.98 -13.58
C GLU A 201 -22.82 -16.59 -15.06
N LEU A 202 -22.00 -17.22 -15.89
CA LEU A 202 -22.07 -17.11 -17.35
C LEU A 202 -22.63 -18.42 -17.91
N THR A 203 -23.88 -18.37 -18.39
CA THR A 203 -24.51 -19.52 -19.06
C THR A 203 -24.25 -19.47 -20.56
N VAL A 204 -23.62 -20.50 -21.13
CA VAL A 204 -23.34 -20.60 -22.57
C VAL A 204 -24.24 -21.66 -23.20
N LEU A 205 -25.03 -21.26 -24.20
CA LEU A 205 -25.92 -22.16 -24.96
C LEU A 205 -25.32 -22.48 -26.33
N THR A 206 -25.04 -23.75 -26.60
CA THR A 206 -24.41 -24.22 -27.83
C THR A 206 -25.21 -25.33 -28.51
N GLY A 207 -25.05 -25.50 -29.83
CA GLY A 207 -25.79 -26.47 -30.64
C GLY A 207 -25.84 -26.07 -32.13
N SER A 208 -26.31 -26.95 -33.00
CA SER A 208 -26.38 -26.74 -34.46
C SER A 208 -27.30 -25.57 -34.87
N THR A 209 -27.10 -25.01 -36.06
CA THR A 209 -27.97 -23.94 -36.58
C THR A 209 -29.42 -24.43 -36.70
N GLY A 210 -30.38 -23.61 -36.30
CA GLY A 210 -31.81 -23.96 -36.36
C GLY A 210 -32.32 -24.86 -35.22
N CYS A 211 -31.48 -25.29 -34.27
CA CYS A 211 -31.92 -26.15 -33.15
C CYS A 211 -32.69 -25.41 -32.04
N GLY A 212 -33.10 -24.15 -32.27
CA GLY A 212 -33.92 -23.40 -31.30
C GLY A 212 -33.17 -22.72 -30.14
N LYS A 213 -31.85 -22.55 -30.19
CA LYS A 213 -31.09 -21.86 -29.11
C LYS A 213 -31.62 -20.46 -28.81
N THR A 214 -31.83 -19.66 -29.85
CA THR A 214 -32.34 -18.29 -29.72
C THR A 214 -33.75 -18.30 -29.14
N THR A 215 -34.60 -19.23 -29.61
CA THR A 215 -35.96 -19.42 -29.09
C THR A 215 -35.96 -19.76 -27.61
N PHE A 216 -35.11 -20.71 -27.19
CA PHE A 216 -34.95 -21.06 -25.78
C PHE A 216 -34.45 -19.88 -24.95
N LEU A 217 -33.45 -19.14 -25.43
CA LEU A 217 -32.92 -17.97 -24.73
C LEU A 217 -33.98 -16.86 -24.60
N SER A 218 -34.80 -16.64 -25.63
CA SER A 218 -35.92 -15.69 -25.55
C SER A 218 -36.96 -16.10 -24.52
N GLU A 219 -37.34 -17.39 -24.48
CA GLU A 219 -38.29 -17.90 -23.49
C GLU A 219 -37.73 -17.89 -22.07
N TYR A 220 -36.44 -18.17 -21.94
CA TYR A 220 -35.67 -18.07 -20.71
C TYR A 220 -35.68 -16.64 -20.17
N SER A 221 -35.39 -15.64 -21.01
CA SER A 221 -35.43 -14.23 -20.63
C SER A 221 -36.84 -13.79 -20.25
N LEU A 222 -37.86 -14.25 -20.98
CA LEU A 222 -39.26 -13.91 -20.69
C LEU A 222 -39.69 -14.45 -19.32
N ASP A 223 -39.33 -15.69 -18.98
CA ASP A 223 -39.60 -16.29 -17.66
C ASP A 223 -38.99 -15.47 -16.52
N LEU A 224 -37.76 -14.99 -16.68
CA LEU A 224 -37.09 -14.14 -15.70
C LEU A 224 -37.74 -12.76 -15.58
N CYS A 225 -38.11 -12.12 -16.71
CA CYS A 225 -38.81 -10.83 -16.70
C CYS A 225 -40.18 -10.93 -15.99
N LEU A 226 -40.94 -12.00 -16.22
CA LEU A 226 -42.24 -12.23 -15.57
C LEU A 226 -42.10 -12.39 -14.04
N GLN A 227 -40.96 -12.89 -13.57
CA GLN A 227 -40.65 -12.99 -12.14
C GLN A 227 -40.18 -11.67 -11.52
N GLY A 228 -40.14 -10.57 -12.31
CA GLY A 228 -39.72 -9.25 -11.85
C GLY A 228 -38.21 -9.10 -11.71
N VAL A 229 -37.43 -9.99 -12.34
CA VAL A 229 -35.97 -9.87 -12.38
C VAL A 229 -35.60 -8.81 -13.42
N ASN A 230 -34.85 -7.80 -13.00
CA ASN A 230 -34.20 -6.88 -13.93
C ASN A 230 -32.98 -7.59 -14.54
N ILE A 231 -33.09 -7.90 -15.83
CA ILE A 231 -32.06 -8.53 -16.67
C ILE A 231 -31.25 -7.44 -17.36
#